data_AF-A0A0F9QXI9-F1
#
_entry.id   AF-A0A0F9QXI9-F1
#
_cell.length_a   1.000
_cell.length_b   1.000
_cell.length_c   1.000
_cell.angle_alpha   90.00
_cell.angle_beta   90.00
_cell.angle_gamma   90.00
#
_symmetry.space_group_name_H-M   'P 1'
#
loop_
_entity.id
_entity.type
_entity.pdbx_description
1 polymer ?
#
loop_
_entity_poly.entity_id
_entity_poly.type
_entity_poly.pdbx_seq_one_letter_code
_entity_poly.pdbx_strand_id
1 'polypeptide(L)'
;MGRDIDLKNLTTLMEDNHEPSAMYSMLNQSVPTGMANLNDQGYADYLWQGHEGPSQAERKTVTDILGGAVNVEDQLRRQKDAHPDVRLMLIVEGVATPTPTGTATWYESRTNKRIMHAGREFKMPLNVVYAWTYRVSRFMEVYFAPNMVCTARMLVAFYKSDQKAEADHDTFRRYMKPMDWHPNPQVQGLVSLGSGIGTVRAEALIARFGTVWHVLSASPKDIGEVTTRTEKRQQSIGLSAARTLLRRIGRTDA
;
A
#
# COMPACT_ATOMS: atom_id res chain seq x y z
N MET A 1 12.05 9.91 33.07
CA MET A 1 10.73 9.76 32.43
C MET A 1 10.66 10.78 31.32
N GLY A 2 10.72 10.31 30.07
CA GLY A 2 10.44 11.17 28.92
C GLY A 2 9.00 11.66 28.97
N ARG A 3 8.70 12.73 28.25
CA ARG A 3 7.32 13.19 28.08
C ARG A 3 6.57 12.12 27.28
N ASP A 4 5.38 11.73 27.74
CA ASP A 4 4.53 10.80 27.01
C ASP A 4 4.28 11.30 25.59
N ILE A 5 4.33 10.39 24.61
CA ILE A 5 4.09 10.72 23.20
C ILE A 5 2.61 11.09 23.02
N ASP A 6 2.38 12.32 22.56
CA ASP A 6 1.05 12.79 22.19
C ASP A 6 0.73 12.38 20.75
N LEU A 7 0.00 11.26 20.62
CA LEU A 7 -0.41 10.70 19.33
C LEU A 7 -1.20 11.68 18.46
N LYS A 8 -1.98 12.59 19.06
CA LYS A 8 -2.81 13.54 18.29
C LYS A 8 -1.98 14.61 17.58
N ASN A 9 -0.80 14.91 18.11
CA ASN A 9 0.11 15.91 17.59
C ASN A 9 1.29 15.30 16.82
N LEU A 10 1.22 14.00 16.52
CA LEU A 10 2.26 13.28 15.79
C LEU A 10 2.16 13.60 14.29
N THR A 11 3.04 14.46 13.80
CA THR A 11 3.06 14.91 12.39
C THR A 11 4.07 14.16 11.52
N THR A 12 4.88 13.30 12.12
CA THR A 12 5.96 12.56 11.46
C THR A 12 5.91 11.09 11.84
N LEU A 13 6.53 10.23 11.03
CA LEU A 13 6.80 8.85 11.43
C LEU A 13 7.88 8.87 12.52
N MET A 14 7.67 8.18 13.63
CA MET A 14 8.68 7.99 14.67
C MET A 14 9.31 6.61 14.56
N GLU A 15 10.62 6.57 14.69
CA GLU A 15 11.44 5.37 14.78
C GLU A 15 12.02 5.24 16.19
N ASP A 16 12.03 4.01 16.73
CA ASP A 16 12.66 3.73 18.01
C ASP A 16 14.18 3.94 17.93
N ASN A 17 14.77 4.48 18.99
CA ASN A 17 16.20 4.77 19.06
C ASN A 17 17.11 3.53 19.03
N HIS A 18 16.56 2.32 19.20
CA HIS A 18 17.31 1.06 19.05
C HIS A 18 17.33 0.54 17.60
N GLU A 19 16.57 1.13 16.67
CA GLU A 19 16.61 0.75 15.28
C GLU A 19 17.90 1.23 14.58
N PRO A 20 18.35 0.56 13.49
CA PRO A 20 19.58 0.93 12.81
C PRO A 20 19.48 2.33 12.18
N SER A 21 20.48 3.19 12.39
CA SER A 21 20.52 4.55 11.79
C SER A 21 20.41 4.60 10.25
N ALA A 22 20.75 3.49 9.59
CA ALA A 22 20.52 3.32 8.16
C ALA A 22 19.02 3.32 7.78
N MET A 23 18.15 2.77 8.64
CA MET A 23 16.70 2.78 8.46
C MET A 23 16.17 4.21 8.50
N TYR A 24 16.47 4.98 9.55
CA TYR A 24 16.15 6.40 9.64
C TYR A 24 16.57 7.18 8.40
N SER A 25 17.81 6.95 7.94
CA SER A 25 18.34 7.61 6.74
C SER A 25 17.53 7.29 5.48
N MET A 26 16.98 6.07 5.36
CA MET A 26 16.13 5.67 4.23
C MET A 26 14.71 6.23 4.34
N LEU A 27 14.12 6.23 5.54
CA LEU A 27 12.77 6.75 5.79
C LEU A 27 12.73 8.27 5.58
N ASN A 28 13.68 9.00 6.18
CA ASN A 28 13.74 10.45 6.17
C ASN A 28 13.99 11.06 4.78
N GLN A 29 14.48 10.26 3.82
CA GLN A 29 14.57 10.68 2.41
C GLN A 29 13.19 10.82 1.75
N SER A 30 12.16 10.13 2.25
CA SER A 30 10.87 9.98 1.58
C SER A 30 9.68 10.53 2.36
N VAL A 31 9.76 10.53 3.70
CA VAL A 31 8.71 11.02 4.61
C VAL A 31 9.35 11.70 5.82
N PRO A 32 8.67 12.70 6.44
CA PRO A 32 9.13 13.27 7.70
C PRO A 32 9.30 12.18 8.75
N THR A 33 10.51 12.02 9.27
CA THR A 33 10.85 10.98 10.23
C THR A 33 11.56 11.59 11.45
N GLY A 34 11.19 11.15 12.65
CA GLY A 34 11.83 11.51 13.91
C GLY A 34 12.29 10.26 14.67
N MET A 35 13.16 10.44 15.65
CA MET A 35 13.58 9.38 16.58
C MET A 35 12.99 9.62 17.96
N ALA A 36 12.54 8.56 18.62
CA ALA A 36 12.02 8.60 20.00
C ALA A 36 12.35 7.29 20.74
N ASN A 37 12.26 7.31 22.07
CA ASN A 37 12.30 6.08 22.87
C ASN A 37 10.89 5.48 22.91
N LEU A 38 10.51 4.75 21.87
CA LEU A 38 9.19 4.15 21.71
C LEU A 38 9.03 2.94 22.62
N ASN A 39 10.04 2.07 22.63
CA ASN A 39 10.05 0.82 23.41
C ASN A 39 9.95 1.08 24.92
N ASP A 40 10.60 2.14 25.43
CA ASP A 40 10.51 2.56 26.85
C ASP A 40 9.07 2.93 27.26
N GLN A 41 8.25 3.31 26.29
CA GLN A 41 6.84 3.68 26.47
C GLN A 41 5.88 2.55 26.05
N GLY A 42 6.39 1.37 25.71
CA GLY A 42 5.58 0.21 25.32
C GLY A 42 5.06 0.23 23.88
N TYR A 43 5.50 1.19 23.06
CA TYR A 43 5.21 1.19 21.61
C TYR A 43 6.14 0.23 20.87
N ALA A 44 5.81 -0.06 19.62
CA ALA A 44 6.65 -0.82 18.69
C ALA A 44 7.74 0.05 18.03
N ASP A 45 8.60 -0.59 17.23
CA ASP A 45 9.76 0.04 16.59
C ASP A 45 9.44 1.26 15.70
N TYR A 46 8.22 1.32 15.14
CA TYR A 46 7.75 2.45 14.35
C TYR A 46 6.35 2.87 14.78
N LEU A 47 6.08 4.19 14.81
CA LEU A 47 4.80 4.76 15.23
C LEU A 47 4.45 5.98 14.37
N TRP A 48 3.21 6.08 13.90
CA TRP A 48 2.71 7.26 13.20
C TRP A 48 1.22 7.46 13.41
N GLN A 49 0.74 8.69 13.18
CA GLN A 49 -0.68 9.02 13.16
C GLN A 49 -1.19 9.00 11.71
N GLY A 50 -2.21 8.19 11.46
CA GLY A 50 -2.97 8.20 10.20
C GLY A 50 -4.30 8.95 10.34
N HIS A 51 -5.02 9.06 9.22
CA HIS A 51 -6.37 9.63 9.18
C HIS A 51 -7.39 8.79 9.97
N GLU A 52 -7.25 7.47 9.96
CA GLU A 52 -8.14 6.53 10.69
C GLU A 52 -7.74 6.32 12.15
N GLY A 53 -6.52 6.71 12.53
CA GLY A 53 -5.99 6.48 13.86
C GLY A 53 -4.48 6.25 13.87
N PRO A 54 -3.90 6.08 15.06
CA PRO A 54 -2.48 5.75 15.22
C PRO A 54 -2.19 4.30 14.80
N SER A 55 -1.07 4.13 14.12
CA SER A 55 -0.53 2.86 13.65
C SER A 55 0.89 2.69 14.16
N GLN A 56 1.25 1.45 14.53
CA GLN A 56 2.60 1.06 14.90
C GLN A 56 3.01 -0.24 14.22
N ALA A 57 4.30 -0.40 13.98
CA ALA A 57 4.87 -1.59 13.38
C ALA A 57 6.07 -2.11 14.17
N GLU A 58 6.08 -3.40 14.47
CA GLU A 58 7.21 -4.11 15.05
C GLU A 58 7.97 -4.81 13.92
N ARG A 59 9.29 -4.63 13.84
CA ARG A 59 10.14 -5.26 12.85
C ARG A 59 10.96 -6.36 13.49
N LYS A 60 10.74 -7.60 13.04
CA LYS A 60 11.58 -8.75 13.41
C LYS A 60 12.19 -9.39 12.19
N THR A 61 13.43 -9.84 12.30
CA THR A 61 14.03 -10.65 11.24
C THR A 61 13.52 -12.09 11.32
N VAL A 62 13.56 -12.80 10.21
CA VAL A 62 13.28 -14.25 10.18
C VAL A 62 14.24 -15.03 11.09
N THR A 63 15.44 -14.49 11.32
CA THR A 63 16.44 -15.05 12.24
C THR A 63 15.98 -14.93 13.70
N ASP A 64 15.30 -13.83 14.08
CA ASP A 64 14.73 -13.66 15.42
C ASP A 64 13.61 -14.67 15.67
N ILE A 65 12.73 -14.87 14.69
CA ILE A 65 11.64 -15.85 14.78
C ILE A 65 12.17 -17.27 14.88
N LEU A 66 13.14 -17.63 14.01
CA LEU A 66 13.81 -18.94 14.04
C LEU A 66 14.63 -19.14 15.33
N GLY A 67 15.13 -18.06 15.93
CA GLY A 67 15.87 -18.06 17.18
C GLY A 67 14.98 -18.18 18.42
N GLY A 68 13.72 -17.74 18.35
CA GLY A 68 12.78 -17.84 19.48
C GLY A 68 11.49 -17.06 19.27
N ALA A 69 10.54 -17.63 18.52
CA ALA A 69 9.22 -17.04 18.26
C ALA A 69 8.42 -16.69 19.54
N VAL A 70 8.59 -17.42 20.63
CA VAL A 70 7.90 -17.15 21.91
C VAL A 70 8.26 -15.77 22.47
N ASN A 71 9.54 -15.38 22.39
CA ASN A 71 9.97 -14.07 22.87
C ASN A 71 9.38 -12.93 22.02
N VAL A 72 9.25 -13.17 20.71
CA VAL A 72 8.59 -12.23 19.80
C VAL A 72 7.11 -12.10 20.15
N GLU A 73 6.42 -13.22 20.39
CA GLU A 73 5.01 -13.25 20.78
C GLU A 73 4.76 -12.51 22.10
N ASP A 74 5.61 -12.73 23.12
CA ASP A 74 5.53 -12.02 24.40
C ASP A 74 5.77 -10.52 24.26
N GLN A 75 6.64 -10.10 23.33
CA GLN A 75 6.84 -8.68 23.04
C GLN A 75 5.61 -8.07 22.37
N LEU A 76 5.08 -8.72 21.33
CA LEU A 76 3.88 -8.26 20.62
C LEU A 76 2.68 -8.15 21.54
N ARG A 77 2.49 -9.13 22.45
CA ARG A 77 1.44 -9.10 23.45
C ARG A 77 1.58 -7.89 24.38
N ARG A 78 2.78 -7.64 24.91
CA ARG A 78 3.03 -6.48 25.80
C ARG A 78 2.76 -5.14 25.10
N GLN A 79 3.17 -4.99 23.84
CA GLN A 79 2.91 -3.77 23.07
C GLN A 79 1.42 -3.57 22.81
N LYS A 80 0.68 -4.66 22.52
CA LYS A 80 -0.77 -4.60 22.35
C LYS A 80 -1.52 -4.32 23.64
N ASP A 81 -1.08 -4.89 24.75
CA ASP A 81 -1.66 -4.66 26.08
C ASP A 81 -1.40 -3.22 26.56
N ALA A 82 -0.22 -2.66 26.25
CA ALA A 82 0.14 -1.28 26.60
C ALA A 82 -0.66 -0.25 25.81
N HIS A 83 -0.88 -0.49 24.51
CA HIS A 83 -1.55 0.44 23.61
C HIS A 83 -2.65 -0.26 22.80
N PRO A 84 -3.77 -0.65 23.43
CA PRO A 84 -4.82 -1.44 22.79
C PRO A 84 -5.50 -0.72 21.62
N ASP A 85 -5.58 0.61 21.68
CA ASP A 85 -6.22 1.46 20.67
C ASP A 85 -5.31 1.78 19.47
N VAL A 86 -4.04 1.37 19.52
CA VAL A 86 -3.10 1.56 18.41
C VAL A 86 -3.07 0.29 17.56
N ARG A 87 -3.19 0.47 16.24
CA ARG A 87 -3.08 -0.64 15.28
C ARG A 87 -1.65 -1.16 15.28
N LEU A 88 -1.43 -2.39 15.71
CA LEU A 88 -0.12 -3.05 15.74
C LEU A 88 0.03 -3.97 14.52
N MET A 89 1.14 -3.83 13.80
CA MET A 89 1.51 -4.68 12.67
C MET A 89 2.85 -5.38 12.95
N LEU A 90 3.02 -6.61 12.47
CA LEU A 90 4.30 -7.31 12.48
C LEU A 90 4.92 -7.30 11.08
N ILE A 91 6.16 -6.83 10.97
CA ILE A 91 6.98 -6.92 9.77
C ILE A 91 8.03 -8.01 9.98
N VAL A 92 7.95 -9.06 9.18
CA VAL A 92 8.94 -10.13 9.13
C VAL A 92 9.94 -9.86 8.01
N GLU A 93 11.16 -9.52 8.40
CA GLU A 93 12.24 -9.18 7.48
C GLU A 93 13.19 -10.36 7.20
N GLY A 94 13.53 -10.56 5.95
CA GLY A 94 14.55 -11.52 5.53
C GLY A 94 13.99 -12.68 4.72
N VAL A 95 14.90 -13.43 4.11
CA VAL A 95 14.58 -14.57 3.26
C VAL A 95 15.05 -15.85 3.95
N ALA A 96 14.19 -16.86 3.96
CA ALA A 96 14.51 -18.17 4.50
C ALA A 96 14.00 -19.27 3.57
N THR A 97 14.74 -20.37 3.47
CA THR A 97 14.37 -21.53 2.66
C THR A 97 14.55 -22.81 3.46
N PRO A 98 13.73 -23.85 3.22
CA PRO A 98 13.90 -25.12 3.90
C PRO A 98 15.21 -25.79 3.47
N THR A 99 15.83 -26.51 4.39
CA THR A 99 16.96 -27.42 4.16
C THR A 99 16.58 -28.81 4.67
N PRO A 100 17.31 -29.89 4.29
CA PRO A 100 17.06 -31.22 4.85
C PRO A 100 17.14 -31.28 6.39
N THR A 101 17.93 -30.38 6.98
CA THR A 101 18.20 -30.29 8.42
C THR A 101 17.42 -29.20 9.15
N GLY A 102 16.62 -28.40 8.45
CA GLY A 102 15.79 -27.35 9.03
C GLY A 102 15.56 -26.18 8.08
N THR A 103 16.10 -25.00 8.41
CA THR A 103 15.90 -23.75 7.67
C THR A 103 17.19 -22.96 7.55
N ALA A 104 17.54 -22.54 6.34
CA ALA A 104 18.63 -21.60 6.08
C ALA A 104 18.08 -20.19 5.84
N THR A 105 18.71 -19.19 6.44
CA THR A 105 18.45 -17.78 6.14
C THR A 105 19.37 -17.28 5.04
N TRP A 106 18.99 -16.19 4.37
CA TRP A 106 19.76 -15.62 3.27
C TRP A 106 19.93 -14.12 3.44
N TYR A 107 21.12 -13.62 3.10
CA TYR A 107 21.43 -12.20 3.12
C TYR A 107 21.99 -11.75 1.78
N GLU A 108 21.76 -10.49 1.43
CA GLU A 108 22.32 -9.91 0.21
C GLU A 108 23.85 -9.86 0.27
N SER A 109 24.50 -10.17 -0.85
CA SER A 109 25.93 -9.96 -0.98
C SER A 109 26.30 -8.50 -0.76
N ARG A 110 27.46 -8.28 -0.13
CA ARG A 110 28.04 -6.94 0.04
C ARG A 110 28.56 -6.36 -1.27
N THR A 111 28.96 -7.22 -2.21
CA THR A 111 29.60 -6.82 -3.48
C THR A 111 28.61 -6.82 -4.65
N ASN A 112 27.69 -7.78 -4.72
CA ASN A 112 26.70 -7.86 -5.79
C ASN A 112 25.29 -8.05 -5.24
N LYS A 113 24.50 -6.97 -5.26
CA LYS A 113 23.11 -6.92 -4.77
C LYS A 113 22.12 -7.84 -5.50
N ARG A 114 22.52 -8.48 -6.60
CA ARG A 114 21.72 -9.49 -7.30
C ARG A 114 21.93 -10.91 -6.77
N ILE A 115 22.87 -11.10 -5.84
CA ILE A 115 23.26 -12.41 -5.31
C ILE A 115 22.92 -12.45 -3.81
N MET A 116 22.33 -13.57 -3.39
CA MET A 116 22.08 -13.89 -1.98
C MET A 116 23.09 -14.94 -1.52
N HIS A 117 23.65 -14.76 -0.33
CA HIS A 117 24.50 -15.75 0.32
C HIS A 117 23.74 -16.45 1.44
N ALA A 118 23.99 -17.74 1.60
CA ALA A 118 23.46 -18.52 2.71
C ALA A 118 24.03 -17.97 4.02
N GLY A 119 23.13 -17.64 4.93
CA GLY A 119 23.41 -17.22 6.28
C GLY A 119 23.42 -18.39 7.24
N ARG A 120 22.85 -18.16 8.42
CA ARG A 120 22.78 -19.15 9.48
C ARG A 120 21.74 -20.22 9.15
N GLU A 121 22.07 -21.45 9.47
CA GLU A 121 21.12 -22.57 9.45
C GLU A 121 20.58 -22.83 10.86
N PHE A 122 19.28 -23.07 10.91
CA PHE A 122 18.52 -23.38 12.12
C PHE A 122 17.95 -24.79 11.99
N LYS A 123 17.95 -25.55 13.09
CA LYS A 123 17.30 -26.87 13.15
C LYS A 123 15.77 -26.79 13.08
N MET A 124 15.20 -25.60 13.31
CA MET A 124 13.77 -25.38 13.24
C MET A 124 13.28 -25.53 11.78
N PRO A 125 12.31 -26.41 11.52
CA PRO A 125 11.70 -26.53 10.21
C PRO A 125 10.88 -25.29 9.82
N LEU A 126 10.95 -24.87 8.55
CA LEU A 126 10.31 -23.64 8.07
C LEU A 126 8.78 -23.65 8.19
N ASN A 127 8.15 -24.83 8.14
CA ASN A 127 6.71 -24.98 8.33
C ASN A 127 6.24 -24.51 9.72
N VAL A 128 7.10 -24.56 10.75
CA VAL A 128 6.79 -24.01 12.08
C VAL A 128 6.65 -22.50 12.01
N VAL A 129 7.56 -21.82 11.28
CA VAL A 129 7.49 -20.36 11.06
C VAL A 129 6.22 -19.97 10.32
N TYR A 130 5.87 -20.72 9.27
CA TYR A 130 4.61 -20.48 8.55
C TYR A 130 3.38 -20.72 9.41
N ALA A 131 3.35 -21.79 10.21
CA ALA A 131 2.23 -22.06 11.12
C ALA A 131 2.09 -20.96 12.18
N TRP A 132 3.20 -20.50 12.75
CA TRP A 132 3.22 -19.44 13.76
C TRP A 132 2.76 -18.09 13.16
N THR A 133 3.36 -17.64 12.06
CA THR A 133 2.94 -16.39 11.39
C THR A 133 1.48 -16.42 10.94
N TYR A 134 0.98 -17.56 10.46
CA TYR A 134 -0.43 -17.75 10.13
C TYR A 134 -1.38 -17.65 11.34
N ARG A 135 -0.90 -18.01 12.54
CA ARG A 135 -1.67 -17.84 13.78
C ARG A 135 -1.64 -16.40 14.26
N VAL A 136 -0.48 -15.76 14.25
CA VAL A 136 -0.31 -14.34 14.60
C VAL A 136 -1.18 -13.46 13.68
N SER A 137 -1.27 -13.79 12.38
CA SER A 137 -2.06 -13.02 11.42
C SER A 137 -3.56 -12.98 11.69
N ARG A 138 -4.06 -13.81 12.62
CA ARG A 138 -5.46 -13.75 13.07
C ARG A 138 -5.73 -12.64 14.08
N PHE A 139 -4.68 -12.07 14.67
CA PHE A 139 -4.78 -11.06 15.72
C PHE A 139 -4.25 -9.69 15.27
N MET A 140 -3.32 -9.68 14.31
CA MET A 140 -2.71 -8.48 13.74
C MET A 140 -2.27 -8.72 12.32
N GLU A 141 -2.01 -7.67 11.54
CA GLU A 141 -1.47 -7.83 10.21
C GLU A 141 0.00 -8.26 10.24
N VAL A 142 0.35 -9.19 9.37
CA VAL A 142 1.72 -9.67 9.19
C VAL A 142 2.16 -9.40 7.78
N TYR A 143 3.24 -8.64 7.63
CA TYR A 143 3.85 -8.29 6.35
C TYR A 143 5.24 -8.89 6.23
N PHE A 144 5.66 -9.19 5.00
CA PHE A 144 6.97 -9.77 4.72
C PHE A 144 7.77 -8.82 3.84
N ALA A 145 9.03 -8.60 4.21
CA ALA A 145 9.98 -7.83 3.43
C ALA A 145 11.29 -8.60 3.30
N PRO A 146 11.89 -8.70 2.10
CA PRO A 146 13.10 -9.52 1.92
C PRO A 146 14.35 -8.92 2.56
N ASN A 147 14.38 -7.61 2.79
CA ASN A 147 15.53 -6.87 3.34
C ASN A 147 15.07 -5.51 3.89
N MET A 148 15.98 -4.83 4.60
CA MET A 148 15.75 -3.52 5.23
C MET A 148 15.33 -2.42 4.25
N VAL A 149 15.82 -2.44 3.01
CA VAL A 149 15.44 -1.45 1.98
C VAL A 149 13.96 -1.63 1.59
N CYS A 150 13.52 -2.87 1.45
CA CYS A 150 12.12 -3.19 1.19
C CYS A 150 11.24 -2.86 2.39
N THR A 151 11.70 -3.11 3.61
CA THR A 151 11.00 -2.69 4.84
C THR A 151 10.81 -1.18 4.89
N ALA A 152 11.85 -0.40 4.63
CA ALA A 152 11.77 1.06 4.58
C ALA A 152 10.75 1.55 3.53
N ARG A 153 10.79 0.97 2.31
CA ARG A 153 9.83 1.30 1.24
C ARG A 153 8.39 0.95 1.62
N MET A 154 8.21 -0.18 2.31
CA MET A 154 6.91 -0.62 2.78
C MET A 154 6.36 0.34 3.84
N LEU A 155 7.15 0.72 4.84
CA LEU A 155 6.78 1.69 5.87
C LEU A 155 6.42 3.05 5.26
N VAL A 156 7.22 3.54 4.30
CA VAL A 156 6.90 4.78 3.55
C VAL A 156 5.56 4.67 2.82
N ALA A 157 5.29 3.53 2.20
CA ALA A 157 4.04 3.30 1.49
C ALA A 157 2.83 3.25 2.44
N PHE A 158 2.97 2.58 3.58
CA PHE A 158 1.94 2.50 4.62
C PHE A 158 1.66 3.89 5.19
N TYR A 159 2.69 4.62 5.62
CA TYR A 159 2.57 5.98 6.11
C TYR A 159 1.80 6.86 5.10
N LYS A 160 2.24 6.91 3.84
CA LYS A 160 1.61 7.73 2.79
C LYS A 160 0.18 7.29 2.48
N SER A 161 -0.13 6.01 2.63
CA SER A 161 -1.48 5.50 2.48
C SER A 161 -2.37 5.98 3.62
N ASP A 162 -1.90 5.84 4.87
CA ASP A 162 -2.63 6.21 6.07
C ASP A 162 -2.86 7.73 6.18
N GLN A 163 -2.04 8.56 5.51
CA GLN A 163 -2.26 10.01 5.43
C GLN A 163 -3.43 10.42 4.52
N LYS A 164 -3.98 9.51 3.71
CA LYS A 164 -5.12 9.81 2.84
C LYS A 164 -6.43 9.66 3.61
N ALA A 165 -7.37 10.56 3.35
CA ALA A 165 -8.74 10.41 3.84
C ALA A 165 -9.42 9.20 3.20
N GLU A 166 -10.36 8.58 3.91
CA GLU A 166 -11.09 7.39 3.44
C GLU A 166 -11.79 7.60 2.09
N ALA A 167 -12.24 8.82 1.82
CA ALA A 167 -12.85 9.19 0.54
C ALA A 167 -11.89 9.16 -0.66
N ASP A 168 -10.57 9.18 -0.42
CA ASP A 168 -9.53 9.16 -1.44
C ASP A 168 -8.97 7.75 -1.69
N HIS A 169 -9.39 6.75 -0.90
CA HIS A 169 -9.06 5.34 -1.13
C HIS A 169 -10.01 4.73 -2.17
N ASP A 170 -9.45 4.24 -3.26
CA ASP A 170 -10.20 3.71 -4.41
C ASP A 170 -9.83 2.27 -4.78
N THR A 171 -8.99 1.60 -3.98
CA THR A 171 -8.40 0.27 -4.27
C THR A 171 -9.42 -0.75 -4.74
N PHE A 172 -10.55 -0.91 -4.05
CA PHE A 172 -11.62 -1.83 -4.46
C PHE A 172 -12.69 -1.18 -5.36
N ARG A 173 -12.91 0.14 -5.24
CA ARG A 173 -13.91 0.88 -6.04
C ARG A 173 -13.51 1.03 -7.51
N ARG A 174 -12.22 0.94 -7.84
CA ARG A 174 -11.72 0.90 -9.22
C ARG A 174 -12.28 -0.28 -10.02
N TYR A 175 -12.52 -1.40 -9.34
CA TYR A 175 -12.91 -2.67 -9.98
C TYR A 175 -14.37 -3.05 -9.71
N MET A 176 -14.91 -2.67 -8.56
CA MET A 176 -16.33 -2.85 -8.23
C MET A 176 -17.14 -1.65 -8.71
N LYS A 177 -17.63 -1.71 -9.95
CA LYS A 177 -18.58 -0.71 -10.46
C LYS A 177 -19.93 -0.95 -9.79
N PRO A 178 -20.56 0.07 -9.16
CA PRO A 178 -21.94 -0.05 -8.72
C PRO A 178 -22.79 -0.42 -9.94
N MET A 179 -23.50 -1.53 -9.83
CA MET A 179 -24.38 -2.01 -10.87
C MET A 179 -25.72 -1.32 -10.65
N ASP A 180 -25.90 -0.13 -11.21
CA ASP A 180 -27.18 0.55 -11.16
C ASP A 180 -28.25 -0.35 -11.80
N TRP A 181 -29.45 -0.41 -11.21
CA TRP A 181 -30.52 -1.36 -11.57
C TRP A 181 -31.00 -1.24 -13.02
N HIS A 182 -30.65 -0.19 -13.77
CA HIS A 182 -30.82 -0.11 -15.23
C HIS A 182 -29.70 0.75 -15.85
N PRO A 183 -28.52 0.19 -16.17
CA PRO A 183 -27.45 0.96 -16.79
C PRO A 183 -27.90 1.38 -18.20
N ASN A 184 -27.77 2.67 -18.55
CA ASN A 184 -28.05 3.10 -19.92
C ASN A 184 -27.13 2.29 -20.88
N PRO A 185 -27.69 1.49 -21.80
CA PRO A 185 -26.90 0.59 -22.66
C PRO A 185 -25.93 1.38 -23.55
N GLN A 186 -26.22 2.64 -23.84
CA GLN A 186 -25.33 3.52 -24.59
C GLN A 186 -24.09 3.92 -23.77
N VAL A 187 -24.26 4.17 -22.47
CA VAL A 187 -23.13 4.48 -21.56
C VAL A 187 -22.26 3.25 -21.38
N GLN A 188 -22.86 2.06 -21.17
CA GLN A 188 -22.12 0.81 -21.12
C GLN A 188 -21.37 0.50 -22.42
N GLY A 189 -21.98 0.78 -23.56
CA GLY A 189 -21.35 0.64 -24.88
C GLY A 189 -20.06 1.46 -24.98
N LEU A 190 -20.08 2.75 -24.61
CA LEU A 190 -18.88 3.60 -24.64
C LEU A 190 -17.80 3.16 -23.65
N VAL A 191 -18.19 2.79 -22.43
CA VAL A 191 -17.23 2.32 -21.41
C VAL A 191 -16.58 1.00 -21.84
N SER A 192 -17.34 0.11 -22.48
CA SER A 192 -16.85 -1.19 -22.95
C SER A 192 -15.86 -1.09 -24.13
N LEU A 193 -15.81 0.03 -24.86
CA LEU A 193 -14.80 0.28 -25.89
C LEU A 193 -13.38 0.48 -25.31
N GLY A 194 -13.24 0.55 -23.98
CA GLY A 194 -11.96 0.43 -23.26
C GLY A 194 -10.96 1.57 -23.51
N SER A 195 -11.43 2.73 -23.98
CA SER A 195 -10.62 3.83 -24.55
C SER A 195 -10.14 4.88 -23.53
N GLY A 196 -10.09 4.55 -22.24
CA GLY A 196 -9.79 5.54 -21.18
C GLY A 196 -10.95 6.50 -20.88
N ILE A 197 -12.15 6.16 -21.35
CA ILE A 197 -13.40 6.84 -21.02
C ILE A 197 -14.06 6.10 -19.86
N GLY A 198 -13.97 6.68 -18.66
CA GLY A 198 -14.72 6.23 -17.49
C GLY A 198 -16.21 6.58 -17.58
N THR A 199 -17.01 6.05 -16.65
CA THR A 199 -18.47 6.23 -16.59
C THR A 199 -18.89 7.70 -16.68
N VAL A 200 -18.27 8.58 -15.89
CA VAL A 200 -18.57 10.02 -15.88
C VAL A 200 -18.39 10.69 -17.25
N ARG A 201 -17.33 10.32 -17.98
CA ARG A 201 -17.09 10.85 -19.34
C ARG A 201 -18.06 10.27 -20.36
N ALA A 202 -18.38 8.98 -20.23
CA ALA A 202 -19.35 8.32 -21.10
C ALA A 202 -20.76 8.91 -20.90
N GLU A 203 -21.19 9.16 -19.67
CA GLU A 203 -22.46 9.82 -19.35
C GLU A 203 -22.54 11.22 -19.95
N ALA A 204 -21.49 12.04 -19.79
CA ALA A 204 -21.46 13.38 -20.38
C ALA A 204 -21.50 13.36 -21.92
N LEU A 205 -20.84 12.39 -22.54
CA LEU A 205 -20.87 12.20 -23.99
C LEU A 205 -22.26 11.77 -24.48
N ILE A 206 -22.89 10.81 -23.80
CA ILE A 206 -24.25 10.37 -24.12
C ILE A 206 -25.27 11.48 -23.84
N ALA A 207 -25.09 12.29 -22.81
CA ALA A 207 -25.93 13.44 -22.55
C ALA A 207 -25.83 14.50 -23.67
N ARG A 208 -24.65 14.71 -24.27
CA ARG A 208 -24.43 15.67 -25.35
C ARG A 208 -24.85 15.15 -26.73
N PHE A 209 -24.54 13.89 -27.05
CA PHE A 209 -24.68 13.32 -28.39
C PHE A 209 -25.82 12.29 -28.51
N GLY A 210 -26.41 11.86 -27.40
CA GLY A 210 -27.57 10.96 -27.32
C GLY A 210 -27.24 9.48 -27.45
N THR A 211 -26.38 9.09 -28.40
CA THR A 211 -26.07 7.67 -28.69
C THR A 211 -24.58 7.44 -28.90
N VAL A 212 -24.14 6.19 -28.71
CA VAL A 212 -22.75 5.78 -29.01
C VAL A 212 -22.40 6.12 -30.46
N TRP A 213 -23.31 5.85 -31.40
CA TRP A 213 -23.10 6.13 -32.82
C TRP A 213 -22.78 7.61 -33.07
N HIS A 214 -23.59 8.53 -32.51
CA HIS A 214 -23.36 9.96 -32.66
C HIS A 214 -22.04 10.43 -32.04
N VAL A 215 -21.63 9.84 -30.91
CA VAL A 215 -20.32 10.12 -30.32
C VAL A 215 -19.19 9.69 -31.26
N LEU A 216 -19.30 8.51 -31.88
CA LEU A 216 -18.29 7.97 -32.77
C LEU A 216 -18.25 8.66 -34.14
N SER A 217 -19.37 9.27 -34.57
CA SER A 217 -19.45 10.08 -35.79
C SER A 217 -19.07 11.55 -35.59
N ALA A 218 -19.04 12.05 -34.35
CA ALA A 218 -18.67 13.43 -34.05
C ALA A 218 -17.21 13.75 -34.39
N SER A 219 -16.88 15.04 -34.57
CA SER A 219 -15.48 15.43 -34.81
C SER A 219 -14.65 15.31 -33.52
N PRO A 220 -13.33 15.07 -33.60
CA PRO A 220 -12.47 15.03 -32.41
C PRO A 220 -12.56 16.32 -31.58
N LYS A 221 -12.79 17.46 -32.23
CA LYS A 221 -12.95 18.76 -31.58
C LYS A 221 -14.21 18.79 -30.71
N ASP A 222 -15.35 18.38 -31.26
CA ASP A 222 -16.64 18.41 -30.56
C ASP A 222 -16.64 17.48 -29.33
N ILE A 223 -15.99 16.31 -29.46
CA ILE A 223 -15.80 15.36 -28.35
C ILE A 223 -14.86 15.98 -27.29
N GLY A 224 -13.77 16.61 -27.73
CA GLY A 224 -12.79 17.21 -26.83
C GLY A 224 -13.34 18.36 -26.00
N GLU A 225 -14.35 19.07 -26.51
CA GLU A 225 -15.05 20.18 -25.84
C GLU A 225 -16.07 19.72 -24.79
N VAL A 226 -16.44 18.44 -24.74
CA VAL A 226 -17.37 17.95 -23.71
C VAL A 226 -16.74 18.12 -22.35
N THR A 227 -17.44 18.82 -21.46
CA THR A 227 -17.02 19.04 -20.08
C THR A 227 -17.68 18.02 -19.17
N THR A 228 -16.86 17.43 -18.31
CA THR A 228 -17.32 16.56 -17.22
C THR A 228 -17.27 17.32 -15.92
N ARG A 229 -18.29 17.14 -15.09
CA ARG A 229 -18.35 17.68 -13.73
C ARG A 229 -18.31 16.52 -12.76
N THR A 230 -17.28 16.48 -11.93
CA THR A 230 -17.22 15.67 -10.72
C THR A 230 -17.29 16.59 -9.52
N GLU A 231 -17.67 16.08 -8.34
CA GLU A 231 -17.75 16.87 -7.10
C GLU A 231 -16.46 17.66 -6.80
N LYS A 232 -15.30 17.15 -7.26
CA LYS A 232 -13.98 17.74 -7.00
C LYS A 232 -13.42 18.59 -8.16
N ARG A 233 -13.84 18.41 -9.43
CA ARG A 233 -13.28 19.12 -10.61
C ARG A 233 -14.23 19.19 -11.82
N GLN A 234 -14.13 20.30 -12.57
CA GLN A 234 -14.68 20.43 -13.93
C GLN A 234 -13.53 20.34 -14.95
N GLN A 235 -13.60 19.37 -15.87
CA GLN A 235 -12.54 19.16 -16.86
C GLN A 235 -13.15 18.79 -18.21
N SER A 236 -12.60 19.36 -19.29
CA SER A 236 -12.88 18.91 -20.65
C SER A 236 -12.23 17.56 -20.94
N ILE A 237 -12.84 16.76 -21.82
CA ILE A 237 -12.27 15.47 -22.23
C ILE A 237 -10.93 15.66 -22.92
N GLY A 238 -10.78 16.76 -23.68
CA GLY A 238 -9.55 17.14 -24.35
C GLY A 238 -9.32 16.42 -25.68
N LEU A 239 -8.64 17.10 -26.60
CA LEU A 239 -8.49 16.66 -27.98
C LEU A 239 -7.69 15.34 -28.10
N SER A 240 -6.69 15.14 -27.25
CA SER A 240 -5.87 13.92 -27.26
C SER A 240 -6.72 12.67 -26.95
N ALA A 241 -7.54 12.73 -25.89
CA ALA A 241 -8.42 11.61 -25.53
C ALA A 241 -9.49 11.36 -26.59
N ALA A 242 -10.05 12.42 -27.18
CA ALA A 242 -11.01 12.31 -28.28
C ALA A 242 -10.41 11.60 -29.51
N ARG A 243 -9.18 11.93 -29.89
CA ARG A 243 -8.47 11.26 -30.99
C ARG A 243 -8.19 9.79 -30.67
N THR A 244 -7.75 9.49 -29.45
CA THR A 244 -7.49 8.10 -29.03
C THR A 244 -8.76 7.24 -29.07
N LEU A 245 -9.91 7.80 -28.66
CA LEU A 245 -11.21 7.14 -28.78
C LEU A 245 -11.52 6.78 -30.23
N LEU A 246 -11.49 7.77 -31.13
CA LEU A 246 -11.91 7.60 -32.52
C LEU A 246 -10.94 6.70 -33.32
N ARG A 247 -9.63 6.79 -33.08
CA ARG A 247 -8.65 5.92 -33.75
C ARG A 247 -8.87 4.44 -33.45
N ARG A 248 -9.33 4.10 -32.25
CA ARG A 248 -9.59 2.69 -31.87
C ARG A 248 -10.73 2.04 -32.65
N ILE A 249 -11.68 2.82 -33.13
CA ILE A 249 -12.79 2.32 -33.95
C ILE A 249 -12.49 2.40 -35.45
N GLY A 250 -11.23 2.70 -35.84
CA GLY A 250 -10.81 2.76 -37.24
C GLY A 250 -10.98 4.11 -37.91
N ARG A 251 -11.32 5.18 -37.18
CA ARG A 251 -11.36 6.54 -37.73
C ARG A 251 -9.96 7.14 -37.79
N THR A 252 -9.38 7.12 -38.99
CA THR A 252 -8.05 7.68 -39.31
C THR A 252 -8.07 9.19 -39.54
N ASP A 253 -9.26 9.77 -39.71
CA ASP A 253 -9.51 11.21 -39.84
C ASP A 253 -9.47 11.97 -38.50
N ALA A 254 -9.12 11.28 -37.39
CA ALA A 254 -9.03 11.80 -36.04
C ALA A 254 -7.62 12.29 -35.62
#